data_AF-A0A8X7RGH1-F1
#
_entry.id   AF-A0A8X7RGH1-F1
#
_cell.length_a   1.000
_cell.length_b   1.000
_cell.length_c   1.000
_cell.angle_alpha   90.00
_cell.angle_beta   90.00
_cell.angle_gamma   90.00
#
_symmetry.space_group_name_H-M   'P 1'
#
loop_
_entity.id
_entity.type
_entity.pdbx_description
1 polymer ?
#
loop_
_entity_poly.entity_id
_entity_poly.type
_entity_poly.pdbx_seq_one_letter_code
_entity_poly.pdbx_strand_id
1 'polypeptide(L)'
;MNFQAGLDVRFWTDVWHPCGRLIDIVGELGLQKLGIKRDARICQVFLDGDWRFRRCRDQRIQDLIRDIRAFPISLVENVSDGVQWRNGDDTYAKHFVSKVTWDLIRCRKESVVWSKLAWFPQGVSRFAFITWLAIRNRLSTGHRTSQWGHPQSCLF
;
A
#
# COMPACT_ATOMS: atom_id res chain seq x y z
N MET A 1 -16.46 0.81 1.83
CA MET A 1 -16.35 -0.64 2.06
C MET A 1 -17.58 -1.09 2.82
N ASN A 2 -18.27 -2.14 2.38
CA ASN A 2 -19.36 -2.74 3.15
C ASN A 2 -18.77 -3.89 3.95
N PHE A 3 -18.70 -3.74 5.26
CA PHE A 3 -18.38 -4.83 6.19
C PHE A 3 -19.67 -5.56 6.50
N GLN A 4 -19.62 -6.89 6.53
CA GLN A 4 -20.80 -7.70 6.79
C GLN A 4 -20.83 -8.02 8.28
N ALA A 5 -20.44 -9.21 8.71
CA ALA A 5 -20.45 -9.56 10.13
C ALA A 5 -19.22 -9.05 10.91
N GLY A 6 -18.17 -8.56 10.24
CA GLY A 6 -16.92 -8.13 10.90
C GLY A 6 -16.19 -9.26 11.64
N LEU A 7 -16.50 -10.51 11.27
CA LEU A 7 -15.92 -11.73 11.80
C LEU A 7 -14.51 -11.91 11.26
N ASP A 8 -14.26 -11.73 9.97
CA ASP A 8 -12.93 -12.05 9.40
C ASP A 8 -12.01 -10.84 9.29
N VAL A 9 -12.49 -9.66 9.66
CA VAL A 9 -11.75 -8.40 9.61
C VAL A 9 -11.07 -8.13 10.94
N ARG A 10 -9.75 -8.04 10.93
CA ARG A 10 -8.92 -7.69 12.09
C ARG A 10 -8.90 -6.18 12.30
N PHE A 11 -9.15 -5.75 13.54
CA PHE A 11 -9.23 -4.34 13.92
C PHE A 11 -7.91 -3.58 13.65
N TRP A 12 -6.76 -4.21 13.88
CA TRP A 12 -5.47 -3.51 13.79
C TRP A 12 -4.80 -3.61 12.43
N THR A 13 -4.89 -4.80 11.81
CA THR A 13 -4.06 -5.14 10.66
C THR A 13 -4.76 -5.01 9.34
N ASP A 14 -6.10 -5.06 9.31
CA ASP A 14 -6.82 -5.02 8.05
C ASP A 14 -7.20 -3.59 7.72
N VAL A 15 -7.30 -3.29 6.42
CA VAL A 15 -7.64 -1.95 5.95
C VAL A 15 -9.16 -1.86 5.93
N TRP A 16 -9.75 -1.41 7.03
CA TRP A 16 -11.19 -1.16 7.14
C TRP A 16 -11.53 0.32 7.36
N HIS A 17 -10.57 1.14 7.78
CA HIS A 17 -10.72 2.58 7.97
C HIS A 17 -9.97 3.35 6.87
N PRO A 18 -10.45 4.54 6.42
CA PRO A 18 -9.79 5.35 5.39
C PRO A 18 -8.36 5.77 5.73
N CYS A 19 -8.02 5.84 7.02
CA CYS A 19 -6.66 6.14 7.47
C CYS A 19 -5.67 4.97 7.24
N GLY A 20 -6.13 3.82 6.75
CA GLY A 20 -5.32 2.63 6.54
C GLY A 20 -5.33 1.70 7.74
N ARG A 21 -4.22 0.98 7.95
CA ARG A 21 -4.06 0.03 9.06
C ARG A 21 -3.81 0.80 10.35
N LEU A 22 -4.66 0.59 11.35
CA LEU A 22 -4.53 1.29 12.63
C LEU A 22 -3.21 0.99 13.34
N ILE A 23 -2.65 -0.20 13.16
CA ILE A 23 -1.36 -0.58 13.76
C ILE A 23 -0.20 0.28 13.24
N ASP A 24 -0.25 0.74 11.99
CA ASP A 24 0.81 1.56 11.39
C ASP A 24 0.76 2.99 11.95
N ILE A 25 -0.41 3.44 12.38
CA ILE A 25 -0.63 4.77 12.99
C ILE A 25 -0.32 4.73 14.48
N VAL A 26 -0.77 3.71 15.19
CA VAL A 26 -0.74 3.69 16.65
C VAL A 26 0.53 3.02 17.19
N GLY A 27 1.13 2.14 16.39
CA GLY A 27 2.25 1.30 16.78
C GLY A 27 1.88 0.25 17.83
N GLU A 28 2.86 -0.60 18.15
CA GLU A 28 2.71 -1.70 19.11
C GLU A 28 2.25 -1.23 20.50
N LEU A 29 2.69 -0.04 20.91
CA LEU A 29 2.35 0.51 22.24
C LEU A 29 0.86 0.82 22.40
N GLY A 30 0.15 1.15 21.33
CA GLY A 30 -1.26 1.48 21.49
C GLY A 30 -2.21 0.28 21.48
N LEU A 31 -1.72 -0.94 21.19
CA LEU A 31 -2.41 -2.18 21.56
C LEU A 31 -2.70 -2.17 23.07
N GLN A 32 -1.68 -1.84 23.88
CA GLN A 32 -1.79 -1.79 25.33
C GLN A 32 -2.64 -0.60 25.80
N LYS A 33 -2.46 0.58 25.17
CA LYS A 33 -3.21 1.80 25.53
C LYS A 33 -4.71 1.67 25.28
N LEU A 34 -5.11 1.02 24.18
CA LEU A 34 -6.53 0.78 23.86
C LEU A 34 -7.08 -0.51 24.49
N GLY A 35 -6.22 -1.40 24.96
CA GLY A 35 -6.61 -2.66 25.61
C GLY A 35 -7.19 -3.68 24.64
N ILE A 36 -6.86 -3.58 23.34
CA ILE A 36 -7.36 -4.47 22.30
C ILE A 36 -6.21 -5.36 21.84
N LYS A 37 -6.43 -6.67 21.84
CA LYS A 37 -5.43 -7.65 21.38
C LYS A 37 -5.10 -7.44 19.90
N ARG A 38 -3.90 -7.83 19.47
CA ARG A 38 -3.44 -7.66 18.08
C ARG A 38 -4.32 -8.40 17.07
N ASP A 39 -4.82 -9.57 17.46
CA ASP A 39 -5.66 -10.47 16.67
C ASP A 39 -7.16 -10.20 16.83
N ALA A 40 -7.54 -9.11 17.54
CA ALA A 40 -8.93 -8.77 17.74
C ALA A 40 -9.65 -8.48 16.41
N ARG A 41 -10.86 -9.02 16.29
CA ARG A 41 -11.77 -8.83 15.14
C ARG A 41 -12.68 -7.63 15.37
N ILE A 42 -13.19 -7.00 14.31
CA ILE A 42 -14.11 -5.84 14.43
C ILE A 42 -15.31 -6.18 15.31
N CYS A 43 -15.92 -7.36 15.14
CA CYS A 43 -17.07 -7.80 15.95
C CYS A 43 -16.78 -7.93 17.46
N GLN A 44 -15.52 -8.04 17.87
CA GLN A 44 -15.14 -8.11 19.28
C GLN A 44 -14.98 -6.71 19.92
N VAL A 45 -14.74 -5.70 19.09
CA VAL A 45 -14.47 -4.32 19.51
C VAL A 45 -15.70 -3.43 19.32
N PHE A 46 -16.47 -3.66 18.25
CA PHE A 46 -17.69 -2.94 17.92
C PHE A 46 -18.90 -3.79 18.32
N LEU A 47 -19.62 -3.34 19.35
CA LEU A 47 -20.76 -4.05 19.94
C LEU A 47 -21.92 -3.07 20.12
N ASP A 48 -23.13 -3.49 19.75
CA ASP A 48 -24.37 -2.71 19.92
C ASP A 48 -24.32 -1.31 19.29
N GLY A 49 -23.54 -1.13 18.21
CA GLY A 49 -23.40 0.15 17.51
C GLY A 49 -22.35 1.11 18.10
N ASP A 50 -21.57 0.69 19.10
CA ASP A 50 -20.50 1.51 19.68
C ASP A 50 -19.15 0.76 19.77
N TRP A 51 -18.07 1.52 19.74
CA TRP A 51 -16.71 1.03 19.83
C TRP A 51 -16.23 0.96 21.29
N ARG A 52 -15.84 -0.23 21.75
CA ARG A 52 -15.31 -0.46 23.10
C ARG A 52 -13.80 -0.22 23.16
N PHE A 53 -13.40 0.99 23.53
CA PHE A 53 -12.01 1.37 23.79
C PHE A 53 -11.72 1.57 25.28
N ARG A 54 -10.51 1.21 25.73
CA ARG A 54 -10.02 1.73 27.03
C ARG A 54 -9.82 3.23 26.94
N ARG A 55 -10.16 3.94 28.01
CA ARG A 55 -9.88 5.37 28.12
C ARG A 55 -8.36 5.59 28.09
N CYS A 56 -7.91 6.38 27.12
CA CYS A 56 -6.53 6.81 27.01
C CYS A 56 -6.46 8.34 27.09
N ARG A 57 -5.43 8.87 27.78
CA ARG A 57 -5.16 10.32 27.87
C ARG A 57 -4.24 10.84 26.76
N ASP A 58 -3.76 9.96 25.89
CA ASP A 58 -2.90 10.31 24.77
C ASP A 58 -3.72 11.00 23.68
N GLN A 59 -3.39 12.26 23.39
CA GLN A 59 -4.12 13.10 22.44
C GLN A 59 -4.20 12.46 21.05
N ARG A 60 -3.11 11.87 20.56
CA ARG A 60 -3.07 11.24 19.23
C ARG A 60 -4.02 10.05 19.13
N ILE A 61 -4.17 9.29 20.23
CA ILE A 61 -5.11 8.17 20.30
C ILE A 61 -6.55 8.68 20.43
N GLN A 62 -6.78 9.77 21.16
CA GLN A 62 -8.10 10.37 21.27
C GLN A 62 -8.61 10.90 19.92
N ASP A 63 -7.74 11.56 19.16
CA ASP A 63 -8.07 12.01 17.80
C ASP A 63 -8.41 10.82 16.90
N LEU A 64 -7.64 9.74 16.95
CA LEU A 64 -7.94 8.52 16.21
C LEU A 64 -9.27 7.87 16.62
N ILE A 65 -9.56 7.79 17.93
CA ILE A 65 -10.83 7.25 18.43
C ILE A 65 -12.00 8.09 17.90
N ARG A 66 -11.86 9.42 17.88
CA ARG A 66 -12.87 10.33 17.33
C ARG A 66 -13.14 10.04 15.86
N ASP A 67 -12.08 9.88 15.08
CA ASP A 67 -12.18 9.57 13.64
C ASP A 67 -12.85 8.20 13.41
N ILE A 68 -12.45 7.18 14.18
CA ILE A 68 -13.05 5.83 14.12
C ILE A 68 -14.54 5.87 14.47
N ARG A 69 -14.94 6.65 15.48
CA ARG A 69 -16.35 6.79 15.88
C ARG A 69 -17.18 7.57 14.86
N ALA A 70 -16.57 8.52 14.17
CA ALA A 70 -17.22 9.26 13.10
C ALA A 70 -17.41 8.42 11.82
N PHE A 71 -16.64 7.34 11.67
CA PHE A 71 -16.73 6.45 10.52
C PHE A 71 -17.92 5.48 10.68
N PRO A 72 -18.97 5.58 9.83
CA PRO A 72 -20.15 4.75 9.96
C PRO A 72 -19.85 3.31 9.52
N ILE A 73 -19.93 2.38 10.47
CA ILE A 73 -19.92 0.94 10.20
C ILE A 73 -21.27 0.35 10.57
N SER A 74 -21.91 -0.29 9.59
CA SER A 74 -23.08 -1.13 9.81
C SER A 74 -22.65 -2.59 9.70
N LEU A 75 -22.65 -3.32 10.81
CA LEU A 75 -22.49 -4.78 10.76
C LEU A 75 -23.84 -5.43 10.46
N VAL A 76 -23.85 -6.36 9.51
CA VAL A 76 -25.02 -7.20 9.20
C VAL A 76 -24.77 -8.58 9.78
N GLU A 77 -25.60 -8.98 10.74
CA GLU A 77 -25.50 -10.31 11.35
C GLU A 77 -25.74 -11.42 10.30
N ASN A 78 -25.06 -12.56 10.48
CA ASN A 78 -25.20 -13.78 9.67
C ASN A 78 -24.73 -13.72 8.20
N VAL A 79 -23.91 -12.74 7.80
CA VAL A 79 -23.26 -12.75 6.48
C VAL A 79 -21.73 -12.73 6.62
N SER A 80 -21.06 -13.76 6.11
CA SER A 80 -19.60 -13.93 6.22
C SER A 80 -18.86 -12.88 5.42
N ASP A 81 -17.93 -12.16 6.05
CA ASP A 81 -17.10 -11.17 5.34
C ASP A 81 -16.33 -11.84 4.19
N GLY A 82 -16.38 -11.21 3.02
CA GLY A 82 -15.62 -11.65 1.85
C GLY A 82 -14.39 -10.77 1.65
N VAL A 83 -13.23 -11.38 1.44
CA VAL A 83 -12.04 -10.65 0.98
C VAL A 83 -12.27 -10.17 -0.46
N GLN A 84 -12.05 -8.88 -0.71
CA GLN A 84 -12.17 -8.28 -2.03
C GLN A 84 -10.87 -7.57 -2.43
N TRP A 85 -10.55 -7.61 -3.72
CA TRP A 85 -9.43 -6.90 -4.31
C TRP A 85 -9.84 -5.46 -4.62
N ARG A 86 -8.99 -4.50 -4.25
CA ARG A 86 -9.18 -3.10 -4.65
C ARG A 86 -9.00 -2.99 -6.17
N ASN A 87 -9.99 -2.41 -6.84
CA ASN A 87 -10.11 -2.32 -8.29
C ASN A 87 -10.28 -0.85 -8.76
N GLY A 88 -9.72 0.10 -8.00
CA GLY A 88 -9.81 1.55 -8.20
C GLY A 88 -9.74 2.31 -6.88
N ASP A 89 -10.00 3.62 -6.90
CA ASP A 89 -9.90 4.45 -5.70
C ASP A 89 -10.90 4.03 -4.62
N ASP A 90 -12.11 3.57 -5.00
CA ASP A 90 -13.13 3.07 -4.07
C ASP A 90 -13.94 1.86 -4.57
N THR A 91 -13.47 1.21 -5.63
CA THR A 91 -14.12 0.03 -6.21
C THR A 91 -13.44 -1.25 -5.75
N TYR A 92 -14.23 -2.30 -5.50
CA TYR A 92 -13.74 -3.60 -5.03
C TYR A 92 -14.29 -4.71 -5.92
N ALA A 93 -13.47 -5.73 -6.19
CA ALA A 93 -13.80 -6.86 -7.04
C ALA A 93 -13.45 -8.20 -6.36
N LYS A 94 -14.18 -9.26 -6.73
CA LYS A 94 -13.91 -10.62 -6.20
C LYS A 94 -12.66 -11.26 -6.81
N HIS A 95 -12.16 -10.75 -7.92
CA HIS A 95 -11.01 -11.29 -8.65
C HIS A 95 -9.87 -10.30 -8.74
N PHE A 96 -8.65 -10.82 -8.82
CA PHE A 96 -7.44 -10.04 -8.98
C PHE A 96 -7.29 -9.57 -10.43
N VAL A 97 -6.97 -8.29 -10.62
CA VAL A 97 -6.62 -7.74 -11.92
C VAL A 97 -5.22 -7.13 -11.83
N SER A 98 -4.25 -7.76 -12.51
CA SER A 98 -2.83 -7.38 -12.43
C SER A 98 -2.60 -5.93 -12.84
N LYS A 99 -3.23 -5.48 -13.94
CA LYS A 99 -3.10 -4.12 -14.46
C LYS A 99 -3.56 -3.07 -13.43
N VAL A 100 -4.73 -3.28 -12.85
CA VAL A 100 -5.32 -2.33 -11.89
C VAL A 100 -4.50 -2.31 -10.61
N THR A 101 -4.11 -3.48 -10.11
CA THR A 101 -3.25 -3.56 -8.93
C THR A 101 -1.90 -2.87 -9.16
N TRP A 102 -1.30 -3.04 -10.33
CA TRP A 102 -0.06 -2.36 -10.69
C TRP A 102 -0.22 -0.85 -10.75
N ASP A 103 -1.34 -0.36 -11.31
CA ASP A 103 -1.66 1.06 -11.36
C ASP A 103 -1.89 1.66 -9.96
N LEU A 104 -2.45 0.90 -9.02
CA LEU A 104 -2.67 1.33 -7.63
C LEU A 104 -1.37 1.40 -6.80
N ILE A 105 -0.43 0.47 -7.02
CA ILE A 105 0.81 0.38 -6.22
C ILE A 105 1.89 1.30 -6.79
N ARG A 106 1.91 1.54 -8.10
CA ARG A 106 2.97 2.33 -8.73
C ARG A 106 2.75 3.82 -8.55
N CYS A 107 3.83 4.55 -8.30
CA CYS A 107 3.84 6.00 -8.49
C CYS A 107 3.92 6.30 -9.99
N ARG A 108 2.80 6.69 -10.61
CA ARG A 108 2.74 7.01 -12.05
C ARG A 108 3.59 8.26 -12.33
N LYS A 109 4.60 8.11 -13.18
CA LYS A 109 5.41 9.22 -13.70
C LYS A 109 4.88 9.62 -15.06
N GLU A 110 5.20 10.85 -15.46
CA GLU A 110 4.91 11.35 -16.80
C GLU A 110 5.54 10.44 -17.86
N SER A 111 4.82 10.31 -18.97
CA SER A 111 5.32 9.58 -20.12
C SER A 111 6.44 10.37 -20.76
N VAL A 112 7.62 9.78 -20.81
CA VAL A 112 8.79 10.37 -21.47
C VAL A 112 8.77 10.03 -22.96
N VAL A 113 9.14 11.00 -23.80
CA VAL A 113 9.10 10.87 -25.28
C VAL A 113 9.94 9.68 -25.76
N TRP A 114 11.08 9.43 -25.12
CA TRP A 114 11.99 8.34 -25.48
C TRP A 114 11.47 6.94 -25.08
N SER A 115 10.39 6.83 -24.31
CA SER A 115 9.87 5.53 -23.85
C SER A 115 9.57 4.59 -25.01
N LYS A 116 9.02 5.11 -26.11
CA LYS A 116 8.70 4.35 -27.33
C LYS A 116 9.94 3.90 -28.11
N LEU A 117 11.08 4.58 -27.94
CA LEU A 117 12.35 4.17 -28.56
C LEU A 117 12.94 2.95 -27.83
N ALA A 118 12.80 2.90 -26.51
CA ALA A 118 13.30 1.79 -25.70
C ALA A 118 12.31 0.61 -25.68
N TRP A 119 11.01 0.89 -25.55
CA TRP A 119 9.97 -0.12 -25.31
C TRP A 119 8.95 -0.11 -26.46
N PHE A 120 9.20 -0.92 -27.49
CA PHE A 120 8.30 -1.10 -28.63
C PHE A 120 8.03 -2.59 -28.90
N PRO A 121 6.90 -2.94 -29.54
CA PRO A 121 6.59 -4.32 -29.91
C PRO A 121 7.70 -4.92 -30.77
N GLN A 122 8.02 -6.20 -30.58
CA GLN A 122 9.08 -6.93 -31.32
C GLN A 122 10.52 -6.45 -31.03
N GLY A 123 10.72 -5.49 -30.11
CA GLY A 123 12.03 -5.10 -29.64
C GLY A 123 12.70 -6.19 -28.80
N VAL A 124 14.02 -6.34 -28.93
CA VAL A 124 14.80 -7.28 -28.09
C VAL A 124 15.04 -6.65 -26.72
N SER A 125 14.55 -7.32 -25.66
CA SER A 125 14.63 -6.82 -24.28
C SER A 125 16.03 -6.42 -23.83
N ARG A 126 17.08 -7.13 -24.30
CA ARG A 126 18.48 -6.80 -24.00
C ARG A 126 18.87 -5.41 -24.52
N PHE A 127 18.53 -5.10 -25.78
CA PHE A 127 18.86 -3.80 -26.37
C PHE A 127 18.04 -2.68 -25.73
N ALA A 128 16.74 -2.91 -25.50
CA ALA A 128 15.87 -1.99 -24.78
C ALA A 128 16.45 -1.59 -23.40
N PHE A 129 16.93 -2.58 -22.65
CA PHE A 129 17.54 -2.35 -21.34
C PHE A 129 18.84 -1.54 -21.41
N ILE A 130 19.73 -1.87 -22.37
CA ILE A 130 20.98 -1.12 -22.59
C ILE A 130 20.68 0.33 -23.00
N THR A 131 19.77 0.54 -23.95
CA THR A 131 19.34 1.87 -24.40
C THR A 131 18.71 2.67 -23.25
N TRP A 132 17.89 2.03 -22.41
CA TRP A 132 17.33 2.66 -21.22
C TRP A 132 18.42 3.10 -20.24
N LEU A 133 19.43 2.26 -19.97
CA LEU A 133 20.58 2.65 -19.15
C LEU A 133 21.38 3.79 -19.77
N ALA A 134 21.55 3.79 -21.09
CA ALA A 134 22.25 4.84 -21.83
C ALA A 134 21.54 6.19 -21.67
N ILE A 135 20.23 6.25 -21.94
CA ILE A 135 19.40 7.45 -21.77
C ILE A 135 19.46 7.97 -20.32
N ARG A 136 19.58 7.06 -19.36
CA ARG A 136 19.68 7.40 -17.92
C ARG A 136 21.09 7.76 -17.47
N ASN A 137 22.09 7.76 -18.36
CA ASN A 137 23.52 7.90 -18.03
C ASN A 137 23.97 6.94 -16.93
N ARG A 138 23.44 5.71 -16.96
CA ARG A 138 23.71 4.63 -15.98
C ARG A 138 24.48 3.45 -16.58
N LEU A 139 25.01 3.59 -17.80
CA LEU A 139 25.94 2.60 -18.32
C LEU A 139 27.22 2.60 -17.46
N SER A 140 27.63 1.40 -17.07
CA SER A 140 28.83 1.16 -16.29
C SER A 140 30.04 1.06 -17.22
N THR A 141 30.52 2.17 -17.77
CA THR A 141 31.65 2.08 -18.70
C THR A 141 32.44 3.38 -18.76
N GLY A 142 33.64 3.38 -18.18
CA GLY A 142 34.81 4.21 -18.54
C GLY A 142 34.74 5.73 -18.44
N HIS A 143 33.66 6.37 -18.85
CA HIS A 143 33.51 7.81 -18.85
C HIS A 143 33.55 8.40 -17.44
N ARG A 144 32.95 7.72 -16.46
CA ARG A 144 33.01 8.11 -15.03
C ARG A 144 34.41 7.90 -14.45
N THR A 145 35.08 6.80 -14.81
CA THR A 145 36.45 6.49 -14.37
C THR A 145 37.48 7.45 -14.96
N SER A 146 37.28 7.89 -16.21
CA SER A 146 38.08 8.92 -16.87
C SER A 146 37.93 10.29 -16.20
N GLN A 147 36.70 10.67 -15.80
CA GLN A 147 36.48 11.88 -14.97
C GLN A 147 37.17 11.80 -13.59
N TRP A 148 37.44 10.60 -13.08
CA TRP A 148 38.19 10.36 -11.84
C TRP A 148 39.71 10.13 -12.08
N GLY A 149 40.20 10.49 -13.27
CA GLY A 149 41.63 10.44 -13.59
C GLY A 149 42.20 9.04 -13.82
N HIS A 150 41.36 8.00 -13.96
CA HIS A 150 41.81 6.66 -14.33
C HIS A 150 41.72 6.49 -15.85
N PRO A 151 42.85 6.50 -16.58
CA PRO A 151 42.85 6.24 -18.02
C PRO A 151 42.36 4.81 -18.26
N GLN A 152 41.27 4.67 -19.01
CA GLN A 152 40.85 3.37 -19.51
C GLN A 152 41.68 3.07 -20.75
N SER A 153 42.85 2.46 -20.56
CA SER A 153 43.60 1.89 -21.68
C SER A 153 42.79 0.73 -22.26
N CYS A 154 42.28 0.90 -23.47
CA CYS A 154 41.82 -0.22 -24.27
C CYS A 154 43.04 -1.08 -24.61
N LEU A 155 43.28 -2.15 -23.84
CA LEU A 155 44.20 -3.20 -24.24
C LEU A 155 43.45 -4.07 -25.25
N PHE A 156 43.83 -3.93 -26.52
CA PHE A 156 43.45 -4.86 -27.59
C PHE A 156 44.24 -6.16 -27.46
#